data_AF-A0A0P9ITZ3-F1
#
_entry.id   AF-A0A0P9ITZ3-F1
#
_cell.length_a   1.000
_cell.length_b   1.000
_cell.length_c   1.000
_cell.angle_alpha   90.00
_cell.angle_beta   90.00
_cell.angle_gamma   90.00
#
_symmetry.space_group_name_H-M   'P 1'
#
loop_
_entity.id
_entity.type
_entity.pdbx_description
1 polymer ?
#
loop_
_entity_poly.entity_id
_entity_poly.type
_entity_poly.pdbx_seq_one_letter_code
_entity_poly.pdbx_strand_id
1 'polypeptide(L)'
;MRWQTFTYDSENRLVKTETMANSQVESTSSYQYDSLGRRVGKQWEIKGQTDHRLFLWQGLRLLREESPEQSSLYLYEPGSYAPLARVDEKEGEVENKVYYFHTDQIGTPLEMTDAKGQIVWQAKYRPWRAIEKLVVNEVEQNLRFQGQYMEILVR
;
A
#
# COMPACT_ATOMS: atom_id res chain seq x y z
N MET A 1 -24.49 -13.52 8.57
CA MET A 1 -24.30 -13.05 7.17
C MET A 1 -23.32 -11.89 7.20
N ARG A 2 -22.35 -11.86 6.28
CA ARG A 2 -21.32 -10.81 6.19
C ARG A 2 -21.37 -10.17 4.81
N TRP A 3 -21.38 -8.85 4.73
CA TRP A 3 -21.44 -8.10 3.47
C TRP A 3 -20.72 -6.77 3.57
N GLN A 4 -20.43 -6.16 2.41
CA GLN A 4 -19.70 -4.89 2.33
C GLN A 4 -20.46 -3.87 1.48
N THR A 5 -20.46 -2.61 1.90
CA THR A 5 -20.91 -1.47 1.09
C THR A 5 -19.74 -0.61 0.64
N PHE A 6 -19.88 -0.06 -0.56
CA PHE A 6 -18.91 0.82 -1.20
C PHE A 6 -19.62 2.12 -1.58
N THR A 7 -19.13 3.25 -1.07
CA THR A 7 -19.70 4.57 -1.32
C THR A 7 -18.74 5.38 -2.18
N TYR A 8 -19.28 6.00 -3.23
CA TYR A 8 -18.53 6.79 -4.19
C TYR A 8 -18.97 8.25 -4.16
N ASP A 9 -18.04 9.17 -4.43
CA ASP A 9 -18.36 10.58 -4.65
C ASP A 9 -18.86 10.86 -6.09
N SER A 10 -19.20 12.12 -6.39
CA SER A 10 -19.66 12.54 -7.71
C SER A 10 -18.62 12.43 -8.83
N GLU A 11 -17.35 12.19 -8.49
CA GLU A 11 -16.26 11.94 -9.42
C GLU A 11 -15.99 10.44 -9.60
N ASN A 12 -16.89 9.58 -9.11
CA ASN A 12 -16.78 8.11 -9.12
C ASN A 12 -15.55 7.58 -8.35
N ARG A 13 -15.07 8.29 -7.32
CA ARG A 13 -13.98 7.83 -6.45
C ARG A 13 -14.54 7.15 -5.21
N LEU A 14 -13.97 6.00 -4.82
CA LEU A 14 -14.36 5.29 -3.61
C LEU A 14 -13.99 6.11 -2.37
N VAL A 15 -14.96 6.60 -1.61
CA VAL A 15 -14.74 7.45 -0.42
C VAL A 15 -15.01 6.75 0.89
N LYS A 16 -15.78 5.65 0.89
CA LYS A 16 -16.04 4.86 2.10
C LYS A 16 -16.29 3.39 1.79
N THR A 17 -15.83 2.51 2.68
CA THR A 17 -16.23 1.11 2.73
C THR A 17 -16.69 0.74 4.14
N GLU A 18 -17.73 -0.07 4.25
CA GLU A 18 -18.19 -0.61 5.53
C GLU A 18 -18.36 -2.13 5.42
N THR A 19 -17.80 -2.86 6.38
CA THR A 19 -18.03 -4.31 6.52
C THR A 19 -19.03 -4.55 7.62
N MET A 20 -20.11 -5.22 7.28
CA MET A 20 -21.19 -5.58 8.20
C MET A 20 -21.10 -7.06 8.53
N ALA A 21 -21.13 -7.38 9.82
CA ALA A 21 -21.22 -8.75 10.34
C ALA A 21 -22.31 -8.81 11.41
N ASN A 22 -23.23 -9.77 11.28
CA ASN A 22 -24.33 -9.97 12.24
C ASN A 22 -25.15 -8.68 12.51
N SER A 23 -25.39 -7.90 11.46
CA SER A 23 -26.10 -6.62 11.49
C SER A 23 -25.43 -5.51 12.29
N GLN A 24 -24.13 -5.64 12.60
CA GLN A 24 -23.30 -4.61 13.21
C GLN A 24 -22.16 -4.22 12.27
N VAL A 25 -21.73 -2.96 12.34
CA VAL A 25 -20.54 -2.49 11.63
C VAL A 25 -19.32 -3.07 12.34
N GLU A 26 -18.58 -3.89 11.60
CA GLU A 26 -17.35 -4.53 12.08
C GLU A 26 -16.13 -3.66 11.77
N SER A 27 -16.12 -3.04 10.59
CA SER A 27 -15.08 -2.13 10.16
C SER A 27 -15.61 -1.06 9.22
N THR A 28 -15.00 0.13 9.30
CA THR A 28 -15.22 1.25 8.38
C THR A 28 -13.88 1.70 7.83
N SER A 29 -13.81 2.09 6.56
CA SER A 29 -12.66 2.81 6.00
C SER A 29 -13.13 4.01 5.20
N SER A 30 -12.41 5.11 5.30
CA SER A 30 -12.63 6.34 4.54
C SER A 30 -11.37 6.73 3.76
N TYR A 31 -11.58 7.37 2.62
CA TYR A 31 -10.51 7.71 1.68
C TYR A 31 -10.59 9.18 1.29
N GLN A 32 -9.44 9.81 1.17
CA GLN A 32 -9.29 11.21 0.76
C GLN A 32 -8.47 11.30 -0.52
N TYR A 33 -8.83 12.25 -1.38
CA TYR A 33 -8.20 12.45 -2.68
C TYR A 33 -7.83 13.93 -2.86
N ASP A 34 -6.75 14.19 -3.59
CA ASP A 34 -6.46 15.54 -4.07
C ASP A 34 -7.23 15.88 -5.36
N SER A 35 -7.07 17.11 -5.84
CA SER A 35 -7.74 17.61 -7.07
C SER A 35 -7.30 16.89 -8.35
N LEU A 36 -6.21 16.12 -8.33
CA LEU A 36 -5.77 15.28 -9.44
C LEU A 36 -6.33 13.85 -9.33
N GLY A 37 -7.15 13.57 -8.31
CA GLY A 37 -7.77 12.26 -8.08
C GLY A 37 -6.82 11.24 -7.45
N ARG A 38 -5.64 11.65 -6.95
CA ARG A 38 -4.71 10.75 -6.25
C ARG A 38 -5.14 10.60 -4.80
N ARG A 39 -5.08 9.38 -4.26
CA ARG A 39 -5.39 9.12 -2.85
C ARG A 39 -4.32 9.75 -1.97
N VAL A 40 -4.70 10.65 -1.07
CA VAL A 40 -3.80 11.34 -0.13
C VAL A 40 -3.95 10.87 1.31
N GLY A 41 -5.04 10.17 1.61
CA GLY A 41 -5.30 9.65 2.94
C GLY A 41 -6.23 8.44 2.91
N LYS A 42 -6.01 7.55 3.88
CA LYS A 42 -6.91 6.47 4.25
C LYS A 42 -7.01 6.46 5.78
N GLN A 43 -8.22 6.39 6.31
CA GLN A 43 -8.47 6.14 7.73
C GLN A 43 -9.36 4.91 7.84
N TRP A 44 -9.14 4.08 8.85
CA TRP A 44 -10.02 2.94 9.09
C TRP A 44 -10.22 2.70 10.58
N GLU A 45 -11.37 2.12 10.88
CA GLU A 45 -11.77 1.74 12.22
C GLU A 45 -12.12 0.25 12.25
N ILE A 46 -11.60 -0.47 13.23
CA ILE A 46 -11.87 -1.90 13.48
C ILE A 46 -12.17 -2.07 14.96
N LYS A 47 -13.37 -2.53 15.31
CA LYS A 47 -13.75 -2.78 16.72
C LYS A 47 -13.42 -1.57 17.64
N GLY A 48 -13.62 -0.34 17.16
CA GLY A 48 -13.35 0.89 17.90
C GLY A 48 -11.90 1.40 17.88
N GLN A 49 -10.96 0.66 17.28
CA GLN A 49 -9.58 1.14 17.08
C GLN A 49 -9.46 1.83 15.73
N THR A 50 -8.97 3.07 15.75
CA THR A 50 -8.76 3.88 14.54
C THR A 50 -7.28 3.90 14.18
N ASP A 51 -6.99 3.76 12.89
CA ASP A 51 -5.66 3.95 12.32
C ASP A 51 -5.78 4.74 11.01
N HIS A 52 -4.67 5.29 10.53
CA HIS A 52 -4.62 6.06 9.30
C HIS A 52 -3.29 5.91 8.57
N ARG A 53 -3.33 6.21 7.28
CA ARG A 53 -2.18 6.26 6.40
C ARG A 53 -2.31 7.44 5.46
N LEU A 54 -1.27 8.27 5.40
CA LEU A 54 -1.15 9.39 4.47
C LEU A 54 -0.25 9.00 3.30
N PHE A 55 -0.53 9.60 2.14
CA PHE A 55 0.17 9.33 0.89
C PHE A 55 0.65 10.65 0.27
N LEU A 56 1.95 10.73 0.03
CA LEU A 56 2.60 11.88 -0.61
C LEU A 56 3.04 11.46 -2.02
N TRP A 57 2.82 12.34 -3.01
CA TRP A 57 3.02 12.02 -4.42
C TRP A 57 4.01 12.95 -5.10
N GLN A 58 4.88 12.38 -5.93
CA GLN A 58 5.70 13.11 -6.90
C GLN A 58 5.17 12.82 -8.31
N GLY A 59 4.43 13.78 -8.89
CA GLY A 59 3.69 13.53 -10.13
C GLY A 59 2.71 12.36 -9.94
N LEU A 60 2.86 11.28 -10.71
CA LEU A 60 2.03 10.07 -10.57
C LEU A 60 2.73 8.93 -9.79
N ARG A 61 3.86 9.22 -9.14
CA ARG A 61 4.61 8.24 -8.33
C ARG A 61 4.31 8.47 -6.85
N LEU A 62 4.00 7.39 -6.14
CA LEU A 62 3.90 7.44 -4.69
C LEU A 62 5.30 7.71 -4.14
N LEU A 63 5.49 8.88 -3.54
CA LEU A 63 6.77 9.30 -2.99
C LEU A 63 6.93 8.75 -1.58
N ARG A 64 5.92 8.91 -0.73
CA ARG A 64 5.99 8.49 0.67
C ARG A 64 4.65 8.01 1.19
N GLU A 65 4.70 7.03 2.08
CA GLU A 65 3.60 6.64 2.95
C GLU A 65 3.94 6.97 4.39
N GLU A 66 2.98 7.44 5.16
CA GLU A 66 3.15 7.77 6.57
C GLU A 66 2.00 7.16 7.39
N SER A 67 2.35 6.34 8.36
CA SER A 67 1.50 5.95 9.48
C SER A 67 2.03 6.61 10.76
N PRO A 68 1.31 6.55 11.89
CA PRO A 68 1.79 7.14 13.15
C PRO A 68 3.19 6.68 13.57
N GLU A 69 3.51 5.41 13.33
CA GLU A 69 4.74 4.78 13.84
C GLU A 69 5.83 4.58 12.77
N GLN A 70 5.49 4.74 11.48
CA GLN A 70 6.39 4.40 10.39
C GLN A 70 6.18 5.31 9.19
N SER A 71 7.28 5.65 8.52
CA SER A 71 7.25 6.23 7.18
C SER A 71 8.05 5.39 6.19
N SER A 72 7.58 5.35 4.95
CA SER A 72 8.22 4.62 3.85
C SER A 72 8.40 5.54 2.66
N LEU A 73 9.64 5.91 2.35
CA LEU A 73 10.02 6.72 1.19
C LEU A 73 10.40 5.82 0.01
N TYR A 74 9.78 6.03 -1.14
CA TYR A 74 10.02 5.26 -2.37
C TYR A 74 10.93 6.01 -3.35
N LEU A 75 11.94 5.30 -3.85
CA LEU A 75 12.86 5.74 -4.87
C LEU A 75 12.60 4.97 -6.15
N TYR A 76 12.66 5.65 -7.30
CA TYR A 76 12.36 5.08 -8.61
C TYR A 76 13.55 5.23 -9.55
N GLU A 77 13.63 4.35 -10.54
CA GLU A 77 14.59 4.49 -11.63
C GLU A 77 14.40 5.82 -12.39
N PRO A 78 15.48 6.44 -12.91
CA PRO A 78 15.39 7.67 -13.69
C PRO A 78 14.41 7.54 -14.86
N GLY A 79 13.46 8.47 -14.97
CA GLY A 79 12.49 8.49 -16.07
C GLY A 79 11.46 7.34 -16.09
N SER A 80 11.44 6.47 -15.07
CA SER A 80 10.60 5.26 -15.04
C SER A 80 9.67 5.20 -13.82
N TYR A 81 8.61 4.40 -13.91
CA TYR A 81 7.73 4.08 -12.78
C TYR A 81 8.16 2.81 -12.03
N ALA A 82 9.25 2.16 -12.45
CA ALA A 82 9.83 1.02 -11.76
C ALA A 82 10.44 1.48 -10.42
N PRO A 83 9.97 0.92 -9.28
CA PRO A 83 10.56 1.23 -8.00
C PRO A 83 11.96 0.60 -7.93
N LEU A 84 12.90 1.35 -7.37
CA LEU A 84 14.31 0.97 -7.21
C LEU A 84 14.60 0.57 -5.77
N ALA A 85 14.23 1.43 -4.82
CA ALA A 85 14.48 1.22 -3.41
C ALA A 85 13.39 1.82 -2.52
N ARG A 86 13.32 1.38 -1.28
CA ARG A 86 12.49 1.95 -0.22
C ARG A 86 13.31 2.20 1.02
N VAL A 87 13.10 3.35 1.65
CA VAL A 87 13.70 3.69 2.94
C VAL A 87 12.58 3.77 3.97
N ASP A 88 12.62 2.88 4.95
CA ASP A 88 11.69 2.83 6.06
C ASP A 88 12.32 3.48 7.30
N GLU A 89 11.62 4.44 7.87
CA GLU A 89 11.94 5.10 9.13
C GLU A 89 10.84 4.71 10.12
N LYS A 90 11.22 4.19 11.29
CA LYS A 90 10.29 3.76 12.33
C LYS A 90 10.56 4.50 13.62
N GLU A 91 9.51 4.96 14.29
CA GLU A 91 9.63 5.66 15.56
C GLU A 91 10.38 4.79 16.59
N GLY A 92 11.40 5.38 17.23
CA GLY A 92 12.23 4.70 18.22
C GLY A 92 13.38 3.84 17.65
N GLU A 93 13.47 3.66 16.33
CA GLU A 93 14.65 3.07 15.70
C GLU A 93 15.69 4.15 15.36
N VAL A 94 16.97 3.88 15.63
CA VAL A 94 18.07 4.85 15.40
C VAL A 94 18.47 4.91 13.93
N GLU A 95 18.33 3.80 13.22
CA GLU A 95 18.77 3.66 11.84
C GLU A 95 17.59 3.34 10.92
N ASN A 96 17.57 3.96 9.75
CA ASN A 96 16.60 3.65 8.71
C ASN A 96 16.93 2.32 8.05
N LYS A 97 15.88 1.56 7.70
CA LYS A 97 16.03 0.31 6.94
C LYS A 97 15.88 0.59 5.46
N VAL A 98 16.83 0.09 4.66
CA VAL A 98 16.80 0.23 3.20
C VAL A 98 16.48 -1.11 2.56
N TYR A 99 15.57 -1.08 1.61
CA TYR A 99 15.14 -2.23 0.83
C TYR A 99 15.30 -1.95 -0.66
N TYR A 100 15.61 -2.99 -1.44
CA TYR A 100 15.83 -2.92 -2.88
C TYR A 100 14.80 -3.77 -3.62
N PHE A 101 14.19 -3.20 -4.64
CA PHE A 101 13.19 -3.89 -5.46
C PHE A 101 13.85 -4.64 -6.62
N HIS A 102 13.36 -5.86 -6.88
CA HIS A 102 13.67 -6.62 -8.08
C HIS A 102 12.39 -6.75 -8.89
N THR A 103 12.38 -6.21 -10.10
CA THR A 103 11.17 -6.02 -10.90
C THR A 103 11.22 -6.80 -12.22
N ASP A 104 10.06 -7.05 -12.81
CA ASP A 104 9.95 -7.52 -14.19
C ASP A 104 10.19 -6.36 -15.21
N GLN A 105 10.13 -6.66 -16.50
CA GLN A 105 10.41 -5.69 -17.58
C GLN A 105 9.45 -4.48 -17.64
N ILE A 106 8.37 -4.49 -16.86
CA ILE A 106 7.39 -3.41 -16.77
C ILE A 106 7.35 -2.79 -15.36
N GLY A 107 8.31 -3.12 -14.50
CA GLY A 107 8.47 -2.51 -13.17
C GLY A 107 7.57 -3.09 -12.09
N THR A 108 6.98 -4.28 -12.31
CA THR A 108 6.20 -4.99 -11.28
C THR A 108 7.17 -5.58 -10.24
N PRO A 109 7.05 -5.23 -8.95
CA PRO A 109 7.87 -5.85 -7.91
C PRO A 109 7.66 -7.37 -7.84
N LEU A 110 8.72 -8.15 -8.01
CA LEU A 110 8.72 -9.60 -7.86
C LEU A 110 9.33 -10.02 -6.51
N GLU A 111 10.40 -9.34 -6.13
CA GLU A 111 11.14 -9.55 -4.88
C GLU A 111 11.59 -8.23 -4.27
N MET A 112 11.86 -8.25 -2.97
CA MET A 112 12.50 -7.17 -2.24
C MET A 112 13.56 -7.74 -1.30
N THR A 113 14.74 -7.14 -1.30
CA THR A 113 15.85 -7.55 -0.43
C THR A 113 16.23 -6.47 0.58
N ASP A 114 16.73 -6.86 1.74
CA ASP A 114 17.38 -5.94 2.69
C ASP A 114 18.77 -5.50 2.21
N ALA A 115 19.43 -4.65 2.99
CA ALA A 115 20.79 -4.17 2.71
C ALA A 115 21.88 -5.26 2.72
N LYS A 116 21.58 -6.47 3.23
CA LYS A 116 22.48 -7.63 3.24
C LYS A 116 22.19 -8.59 2.08
N GLY A 117 21.21 -8.28 1.22
CA GLY A 117 20.79 -9.11 0.10
C GLY A 117 19.85 -10.26 0.46
N GLN A 118 19.29 -10.27 1.68
CA GLN A 118 18.31 -11.28 2.10
C GLN A 118 16.94 -10.93 1.56
N ILE A 119 16.23 -11.89 0.99
CA ILE A 119 14.85 -11.71 0.50
C ILE A 119 13.93 -11.54 1.69
N VAL A 120 13.26 -10.38 1.79
CA VAL A 120 12.31 -10.04 2.86
C VAL A 120 10.86 -9.99 2.37
N TRP A 121 10.67 -9.96 1.06
CA TRP A 121 9.37 -10.04 0.41
C TRP A 121 9.51 -10.68 -0.98
N GLN A 122 8.59 -11.57 -1.35
CA GLN A 122 8.56 -12.19 -2.67
C GLN A 122 7.14 -12.62 -3.03
N ALA A 123 6.70 -12.29 -4.25
CA ALA A 123 5.40 -12.67 -4.77
C ALA A 123 5.51 -13.36 -6.14
N LYS A 124 4.65 -14.35 -6.37
CA LYS A 124 4.38 -14.92 -7.69
C LYS A 124 3.02 -14.41 -8.16
N TYR A 125 2.96 -13.93 -9.38
CA TYR A 125 1.75 -13.38 -9.98
C TYR A 125 1.15 -14.35 -10.98
N ARG A 126 -0.19 -14.42 -10.99
CA ARG A 126 -0.94 -15.04 -12.08
C ARG A 126 -0.82 -14.18 -13.35
N PRO A 127 -1.11 -14.74 -14.54
CA PRO A 127 -1.12 -13.96 -15.78
C PRO A 127 -2.05 -12.74 -15.75
N TRP A 128 -3.15 -12.82 -14.98
CA TRP A 128 -4.07 -11.70 -14.73
C TRP A 128 -3.70 -10.85 -13.51
N ARG A 129 -2.44 -10.93 -13.07
CA ARG A 129 -1.79 -9.99 -12.13
C ARG A 129 -2.34 -9.98 -10.71
N ALA A 130 -3.15 -10.98 -10.35
CA ALA A 130 -3.41 -11.30 -8.95
C ALA A 130 -2.18 -12.00 -8.36
N ILE A 131 -1.84 -11.71 -7.10
CA ILE A 131 -0.87 -12.52 -6.37
C ILE A 131 -1.39 -13.96 -6.34
N GLU A 132 -0.64 -14.86 -6.97
CA GLU A 132 -0.88 -16.30 -6.90
C GLU A 132 -0.42 -16.83 -5.55
N LYS A 133 0.76 -16.40 -5.13
CA LYS A 133 1.41 -16.84 -3.90
C LYS A 133 2.35 -15.75 -3.39
N LEU A 134 2.23 -15.47 -2.10
CA LEU A 134 3.23 -14.69 -1.37
C LEU A 134 4.21 -15.67 -0.73
N VAL A 135 5.43 -15.72 -1.26
CA VAL A 135 6.44 -16.72 -0.89
C VAL A 135 7.19 -16.27 0.37
N VAL A 136 7.49 -14.97 0.47
CA VAL A 136 8.10 -14.32 1.63
C VAL A 136 7.32 -13.04 1.92
N ASN A 137 7.07 -12.74 3.20
CA ASN A 137 6.33 -11.55 3.65
C ASN A 137 6.78 -11.10 5.05
N GLU A 138 8.08 -10.93 5.23
CA GLU A 138 8.63 -10.43 6.49
C GLU A 138 8.43 -8.92 6.63
N VAL A 139 8.35 -8.22 5.49
CA VAL A 139 8.16 -6.78 5.41
C VAL A 139 6.94 -6.49 4.52
N GLU A 140 6.02 -5.65 5.00
CA GLU A 140 4.86 -5.21 4.20
C GLU A 140 5.34 -4.46 2.96
N GLN A 141 4.80 -4.84 1.81
CA GLN A 141 5.07 -4.21 0.53
C GLN A 141 3.75 -4.14 -0.25
N ASN A 142 3.34 -2.92 -0.61
CA ASN A 142 2.03 -2.67 -1.20
C ASN A 142 2.07 -2.13 -2.64
N LEU A 143 3.24 -1.77 -3.19
CA LEU A 143 3.31 -1.43 -4.62
C LEU A 143 3.05 -2.68 -5.46
N ARG A 144 2.19 -2.55 -6.47
CA ARG A 144 1.87 -3.62 -7.42
C ARG A 144 2.33 -3.17 -8.80
N PHE A 145 1.50 -3.39 -9.82
CA PHE A 145 1.77 -2.88 -11.16
C PHE A 145 1.96 -1.35 -11.16
N GLN A 146 2.54 -0.77 -12.22
CA GLN A 146 2.70 0.67 -12.33
C GLN A 146 1.39 1.42 -12.00
N GLY A 147 1.46 2.32 -11.00
CA GLY A 147 0.32 3.09 -10.52
C GLY A 147 -0.69 2.33 -9.65
N GLN A 148 -0.45 1.06 -9.33
CA GLN A 148 -1.31 0.25 -8.48
C GLN A 148 -0.74 0.10 -7.07
N TYR A 149 -1.62 0.31 -6.10
CA TYR A 149 -1.36 0.13 -4.69
C TYR A 149 -2.30 -0.95 -4.15
N MET A 150 -1.77 -1.92 -3.40
CA MET A 150 -2.58 -2.95 -2.78
C MET A 150 -3.39 -2.37 -1.63
N GLU A 151 -4.71 -2.38 -1.79
CA GLU A 151 -5.62 -2.13 -0.69
C GLU A 151 -5.78 -3.38 0.16
N ILE A 152 -5.36 -3.31 1.42
CA ILE A 152 -5.83 -4.22 2.45
C ILE A 152 -7.20 -3.70 2.88
N LEU A 153 -8.25 -4.33 2.38
CA LEU A 153 -9.59 -4.17 2.93
C LEU A 153 -9.59 -4.83 4.32
N VAL A 154 -10.07 -4.11 5.33
CA VAL A 154 -10.25 -4.70 6.66
C VAL A 154 -11.27 -5.84 6.53
N ARG A 155 -10.81 -7.06 6.77
CA ARG A 155 -11.60 -8.30 6.81
C ARG A 155 -11.53 -8.93 8.19
#